data_AF-A0A255DLC1-F1
#
_entry.id   AF-A0A255DLC1-F1
#
_cell.length_a   1.000
_cell.length_b   1.000
_cell.length_c   1.000
_cell.angle_alpha   90.00
_cell.angle_beta   90.00
_cell.angle_gamma   90.00
#
_symmetry.space_group_name_H-M   'P 1'
#
loop_
_entity.id
_entity.type
_entity.pdbx_description
1 polymer ?
#
loop_
_entity_poly.entity_id
_entity_poly.type
_entity_poly.pdbx_seq_one_letter_code
_entity_poly.pdbx_strand_id
1 'polypeptide(L)'
;MAVYEVLTIALIVVLGTAATAGIYLGLLNWIGAAYIVRCAACRHLTVSSNRDQPQSCAHCRHPVLMHPVHAVHHPRQFADVRVVSDSLRH
;
A
#
# COMPACT_ATOMS: atom_id res chain seq x y z
N MET A 1 8.78 39.18 8.25
CA MET A 1 7.53 38.83 8.97
C MET A 1 6.64 37.91 8.14
N ALA A 2 6.23 38.28 6.93
CA ALA A 2 5.36 37.46 6.07
C ALA A 2 5.88 36.03 5.78
N VAL A 3 7.21 35.84 5.63
CA VAL A 3 7.78 34.50 5.37
C VAL A 3 7.52 33.53 6.52
N TYR A 4 7.65 34.00 7.77
CA TYR A 4 7.40 33.16 8.95
C TYR A 4 5.91 32.87 9.12
N GLU A 5 5.02 33.83 8.82
CA GLU A 5 3.58 33.59 8.80
C GLU A 5 3.19 32.54 7.77
N VAL A 6 3.65 32.69 6.52
CA VAL A 6 3.34 31.74 5.44
C VAL A 6 3.85 30.33 5.79
N LEU A 7 5.08 30.23 6.32
CA LEU A 7 5.63 28.95 6.74
C LEU A 7 4.83 28.33 7.88
N THR A 8 4.39 29.14 8.85
CA THR A 8 3.57 28.68 9.98
C THR A 8 2.21 28.18 9.50
N ILE A 9 1.54 28.91 8.61
CA ILE A 9 0.27 28.49 8.00
C ILE A 9 0.46 27.17 7.25
N ALA A 10 1.49 27.06 6.42
CA ALA A 10 1.79 25.83 5.70
C ALA A 10 2.00 24.64 6.65
N LEU A 11 2.74 24.86 7.75
CA LEU A 11 3.03 23.84 8.74
C LEU A 11 1.75 23.39 9.48
N ILE A 12 0.87 24.32 9.85
CA ILE A 12 -0.44 24.02 10.45
C ILE A 12 -1.30 23.19 9.48
N VAL A 13 -1.33 23.55 8.19
CA VAL A 13 -2.09 22.80 7.19
C VAL A 13 -1.54 21.38 7.01
N VAL A 14 -0.22 21.23 6.92
CA VAL A 14 0.43 19.91 6.80
C VAL A 14 0.15 19.05 8.04
N LEU A 15 0.28 19.61 9.24
CA LEU A 15 -0.01 18.87 10.48
C LEU A 15 -1.50 18.50 10.58
N GLY A 16 -2.39 19.44 10.28
CA GLY A 16 -3.84 19.21 10.32
C GLY A 16 -4.25 18.10 9.35
N THR A 17 -3.79 18.15 8.11
CA THR A 17 -4.07 17.13 7.10
C THR A 17 -3.49 15.76 7.47
N ALA A 18 -2.26 15.71 7.98
CA ALA A 18 -1.64 14.47 8.44
C ALA A 18 -2.41 13.86 9.64
N ALA A 19 -2.82 14.69 10.61
CA ALA A 19 -3.61 14.26 11.76
C ALA A 19 -4.98 13.72 11.32
N THR A 20 -5.69 14.43 10.45
CA THR A 20 -6.97 14.00 9.90
C THR A 20 -6.84 12.67 9.16
N ALA A 21 -5.81 12.51 8.31
CA ALA A 21 -5.54 11.25 7.63
C ALA A 21 -5.26 10.10 8.61
N GLY A 22 -4.47 10.36 9.65
CA GLY A 22 -4.20 9.39 10.73
C GLY A 22 -5.47 8.96 11.46
N ILE A 23 -6.38 9.89 11.75
CA ILE A 23 -7.68 9.60 12.37
C ILE A 23 -8.51 8.68 11.47
N TYR A 24 -8.64 9.00 10.18
CA TYR A 24 -9.39 8.16 9.24
C TYR A 24 -8.77 6.75 9.10
N LEU A 25 -7.43 6.65 9.05
CA LEU A 25 -6.75 5.36 9.05
C LEU A 25 -6.99 4.56 10.33
N GLY A 26 -6.99 5.25 11.49
CA GLY A 26 -7.33 4.64 12.78
C GLY A 26 -8.76 4.11 12.80
N LEU A 27 -9.72 4.90 12.31
CA LEU A 27 -11.13 4.48 12.19
C LEU A 27 -11.29 3.29 11.25
N LEU A 28 -10.64 3.31 10.08
CA LEU A 28 -10.67 2.19 9.13
C LEU A 28 -10.07 0.92 9.74
N ASN A 29 -9.02 1.04 10.53
CA ASN A 29 -8.43 -0.08 11.27
C ASN A 29 -9.36 -0.58 12.38
N TRP A 30 -10.06 0.32 13.08
CA TRP A 30 -11.03 -0.02 14.13
C TRP A 30 -12.26 -0.76 13.60
N ILE A 31 -12.79 -0.35 12.44
CA ILE A 31 -13.92 -1.00 11.79
C ILE A 31 -13.48 -2.30 11.05
N GLY A 32 -12.17 -2.57 11.02
CA GLY A 32 -11.60 -3.73 10.37
C GLY A 32 -11.63 -3.68 8.85
N ALA A 33 -11.71 -2.48 8.28
CA ALA A 33 -11.74 -2.25 6.84
C ALA A 33 -10.33 -2.13 6.24
N ALA A 34 -9.33 -1.70 7.02
CA ALA A 34 -7.96 -1.55 6.54
C ALA A 34 -6.93 -1.77 7.65
N TYR A 35 -6.10 -2.80 7.49
CA TYR A 35 -4.97 -3.14 8.34
C TYR A 35 -3.67 -2.92 7.57
N ILE A 36 -2.70 -2.28 8.21
CA ILE A 36 -1.32 -2.23 7.70
C ILE A 36 -0.62 -3.52 8.12
N VAL A 37 -0.42 -4.42 7.18
CA VAL A 37 0.15 -5.75 7.41
C VAL A 37 1.40 -5.94 6.55
N ARG A 38 2.33 -6.77 7.03
CA ARG A 38 3.50 -7.18 6.23
C ARG A 38 3.10 -8.37 5.39
N CYS A 39 3.38 -8.38 4.10
CA CYS A 39 3.17 -9.59 3.31
C CYS A 39 4.16 -10.70 3.73
N ALA A 40 3.69 -11.95 3.76
CA ALA A 40 4.53 -13.10 4.11
C ALA A 40 5.61 -13.39 3.05
N ALA A 41 5.32 -13.11 1.77
CA ALA A 41 6.25 -13.35 0.67
C ALA A 41 7.28 -12.21 0.46
N CYS A 42 6.81 -10.96 0.37
CA CYS A 42 7.65 -9.80 0.02
C CYS A 42 8.18 -9.03 1.24
N ARG A 43 7.65 -9.26 2.45
CA ARG A 43 7.88 -8.47 3.68
C ARG A 43 7.64 -6.95 3.58
N HIS A 44 7.12 -6.46 2.45
CA HIS A 44 6.67 -5.08 2.30
C HIS A 44 5.41 -4.83 3.13
N LEU A 45 5.29 -3.60 3.62
CA LEU A 45 4.05 -3.10 4.19
C LEU A 45 3.02 -2.92 3.08
N THR A 46 1.85 -3.54 3.26
CA THR A 46 0.68 -3.37 2.39
C THR A 46 -0.55 -3.13 3.25
N VAL A 47 -1.53 -2.47 2.67
CA VAL A 47 -2.86 -2.34 3.28
C VAL A 47 -3.68 -3.56 2.87
N SER A 48 -4.35 -4.19 3.83
CA SER A 48 -5.22 -5.37 3.64
C SER A 48 -6.52 -5.16 4.40
N SER A 49 -7.65 -5.60 3.86
CA SER A 49 -8.93 -5.58 4.57
C SER A 49 -9.05 -6.69 5.62
N ASN A 50 -8.14 -7.67 5.62
CA ASN A 50 -8.05 -8.69 6.65
C ASN A 50 -6.75 -8.55 7.46
N ARG A 51 -6.83 -8.86 8.75
CA ARG A 51 -5.72 -8.81 9.73
C ARG A 51 -4.72 -9.94 9.52
N ASP A 52 -5.12 -11.01 8.84
CA ASP A 52 -4.22 -12.10 8.46
C ASP A 52 -3.11 -11.60 7.53
N GLN A 53 -1.96 -12.26 7.64
CA GLN A 53 -0.81 -11.93 6.82
C GLN A 53 -1.10 -12.31 5.36
N PRO A 54 -1.26 -11.33 4.44
CA PRO A 54 -1.59 -11.66 3.06
C PRO A 54 -0.41 -12.39 2.44
N GLN A 55 -0.71 -13.56 1.86
CA GLN A 55 0.28 -14.42 1.21
C GLN A 55 0.90 -13.75 -0.02
N SER A 56 0.18 -12.80 -0.64
CA SER A 56 0.64 -12.03 -1.80
C SER A 56 0.25 -10.55 -1.70
N CYS A 57 1.21 -9.63 -1.83
CA CYS A 57 0.99 -8.18 -1.91
C CYS A 57 0.60 -7.76 -3.35
N ALA A 58 0.07 -6.54 -3.59
CA ALA A 58 -0.17 -6.06 -4.97
C ALA A 58 1.13 -6.05 -5.80
N HIS A 59 2.25 -5.77 -5.15
CA HIS A 59 3.59 -5.91 -5.70
C HIS A 59 3.95 -7.38 -6.03
N CYS A 60 3.55 -8.29 -5.14
CA CYS A 60 3.41 -9.75 -5.30
C CYS A 60 2.71 -10.20 -6.60
N ARG A 61 1.49 -9.69 -6.78
CA ARG A 61 0.56 -10.10 -7.84
C ARG A 61 0.93 -9.52 -9.20
N HIS A 62 1.60 -8.37 -9.23
CA HIS A 62 1.95 -7.66 -10.45
C HIS A 62 3.46 -7.39 -10.58
N PRO A 63 4.30 -8.43 -10.62
CA PRO A 63 5.74 -8.26 -10.79
C PRO A 63 6.09 -7.66 -12.16
N VAL A 64 5.23 -7.87 -13.17
CA VAL A 64 5.39 -7.33 -14.52
C VAL A 64 5.31 -5.80 -14.55
N LEU A 65 4.52 -5.17 -13.66
CA LEU A 65 4.41 -3.71 -13.58
C LEU A 65 5.65 -3.09 -12.92
N MET A 66 6.30 -3.81 -12.01
CA MET A 66 7.45 -3.28 -11.29
C MET A 66 8.77 -3.58 -11.99
N HIS A 67 8.90 -4.73 -12.68
CA HIS A 67 10.09 -5.12 -13.43
C HIS A 67 9.75 -5.62 -14.85
N PRO A 68 9.42 -4.70 -15.78
CA PRO A 68 9.04 -5.07 -17.14
C PRO A 68 10.17 -5.79 -17.91
N VAL A 69 11.42 -5.39 -17.69
CA VAL A 69 12.59 -5.99 -18.38
C VAL A 69 12.85 -7.42 -17.89
N HIS A 70 12.68 -7.69 -16.59
CA HIS A 70 12.87 -9.03 -16.03
C HIS A 70 11.71 -9.97 -16.42
N ALA A 71 10.51 -9.42 -16.63
CA ALA A 71 9.34 -10.15 -17.10
C ALA A 71 9.50 -10.69 -18.54
N VAL A 72 10.13 -9.89 -19.41
CA VAL A 72 10.40 -10.28 -20.80
C VAL A 72 11.47 -11.38 -20.88
N HIS A 73 12.48 -11.34 -20.00
CA HIS A 73 13.59 -12.30 -20.04
C HIS A 73 13.31 -13.66 -19.36
N HIS A 74 12.32 -13.76 -18.46
CA HIS A 74 12.02 -15.01 -17.73
C HIS A 74 10.53 -15.42 -17.78
N PRO A 75 9.91 -15.56 -18.96
CA PRO A 75 8.47 -15.81 -19.11
C PRO A 75 7.99 -17.12 -18.46
N ARG A 76 8.85 -18.14 -18.35
CA ARG A 76 8.50 -19.45 -17.76
C ARG A 76 8.48 -19.47 -16.23
N GLN A 77 9.24 -18.59 -15.57
CA GLN A 77 9.17 -18.48 -14.10
C GLN A 77 7.87 -17.81 -13.64
N PHE A 78 7.29 -16.91 -14.45
CA PHE A 78 5.99 -16.29 -14.15
C PHE A 78 4.79 -17.23 -14.34
N ALA A 79 4.93 -18.31 -15.13
CA ALA A 79 3.89 -19.36 -15.21
C ALA A 79 3.80 -20.19 -13.91
N ASP A 80 4.89 -20.27 -13.15
CA ASP A 80 4.96 -20.96 -11.85
C ASP A 80 4.71 -20.02 -10.65
N VAL A 81 4.90 -18.71 -10.84
CA VAL A 81 4.41 -17.70 -9.89
C VAL A 81 2.90 -17.63 -10.05
N ARG A 82 2.17 -18.43 -9.25
CA ARG A 82 0.71 -18.35 -9.10
C ARG A 82 0.33 -16.89 -8.86
N VAL A 83 -0.11 -16.22 -9.91
CA VAL A 83 -0.90 -15.00 -9.80
C VAL A 83 -2.17 -15.44 -9.10
N VAL A 84 -2.21 -15.31 -7.77
CA VAL A 84 -3.43 -15.52 -6.99
C VAL A 84 -4.43 -14.55 -7.59
N SER A 85 -5.39 -15.11 -8.32
CA SER A 85 -6.45 -14.40 -9.02
C SER A 85 -6.98 -13.33 -8.10
N ASP A 86 -6.87 -12.08 -8.55
CA ASP A 86 -7.42 -10.97 -7.82
C ASP A 86 -8.94 -11.16 -7.72
N SER A 87 -9.46 -11.19 -6.49
CA SER A 87 -10.90 -11.30 -6.25
C SER A 87 -11.62 -9.96 -6.43
N LEU A 88 -10.90 -8.89 -6.82
CA LEU A 88 -11.48 -7.65 -7.30
C LEU A 88 -11.99 -7.83 -8.73
N ARG A 89 -13.04 -8.65 -8.86
CA ARG A 89 -13.86 -8.78 -10.06
C ARG A 89 -15.20 -8.09 -9.79
N HIS A 90 -15.17 -6.76 -9.66
CA HIS A 90 -16.33 -5.87 -9.76
C HIS A 90 -15.92 -4.65 -10.57
#